data_AF-A0AB33AEG5-F1
#
_entry.id   AF-A0AB33AEG5-F1
#
_cell.length_a   1.000
_cell.length_b   1.000
_cell.length_c   1.000
_cell.angle_alpha   90.00
_cell.angle_beta   90.00
_cell.angle_gamma   90.00
#
_symmetry.space_group_name_H-M   'P 1'
#
loop_
_entity.id
_entity.type
_entity.pdbx_description
1 polymer ?
#
loop_
_entity_poly.entity_id
_entity_poly.type
_entity_poly.pdbx_seq_one_letter_code
_entity_poly.pdbx_strand_id
1 'polypeptide(L)' 'MTAVLAPDGAESLVTAEEAATICGVRSVTVRQWASRGYGPAKCKTRLPQCGIDDRGRKLYRLLDVAKAEHATRALARR' A
#
# COMPACT_ATOMS: atom_id res chain seq x y z
N MET A 1 -14.67 26.49 -2.42
CA MET A 1 -15.31 25.17 -2.35
C MET A 1 -14.24 24.14 -2.06
N THR A 2 -14.11 23.71 -0.80
CA THR A 2 -13.21 22.63 -0.41
C THR A 2 -13.86 21.34 -0.88
N ALA A 3 -13.30 20.71 -1.92
CA ALA A 3 -13.78 19.42 -2.38
C ALA A 3 -13.57 18.42 -1.24
N VAL A 4 -14.66 18.07 -0.56
CA VAL A 4 -14.71 16.84 0.24
C VAL A 4 -14.70 15.71 -0.78
N LEU A 5 -13.50 15.30 -1.19
CA LEU A 5 -13.29 13.96 -1.74
C LEU A 5 -13.79 13.03 -0.64
N ALA A 6 -14.95 12.40 -0.83
CA ALA A 6 -15.22 11.17 -0.10
C ALA A 6 -13.94 10.34 -0.24
N PRO A 7 -13.35 9.81 0.86
CA PRO A 7 -12.32 8.81 0.67
C PRO A 7 -13.03 7.73 -0.16
N ASP A 8 -12.56 7.47 -1.38
CA ASP A 8 -13.23 6.64 -2.40
C ASP A 8 -13.19 5.14 -2.01
N GLY A 9 -13.37 4.87 -0.72
CA GLY A 9 -13.26 3.60 -0.06
C GLY A 9 -11.88 2.98 -0.21
N ALA A 10 -11.78 1.73 0.22
CA ALA A 10 -10.57 0.92 0.15
C ALA A 10 -10.02 0.77 -1.29
N GLU A 11 -10.81 1.08 -2.31
CA GLU A 11 -10.41 1.03 -3.72
C GLU A 11 -9.65 2.27 -4.21
N SER A 12 -9.50 3.29 -3.35
CA SER A 12 -8.74 4.51 -3.68
C SER A 12 -7.33 4.21 -4.13
N LEU A 13 -6.92 4.83 -5.24
CA LEU A 13 -5.54 4.80 -5.73
C LEU A 13 -4.71 5.87 -5.03
N VAL A 14 -3.70 5.41 -4.29
CA VAL A 14 -2.84 6.26 -3.47
C VAL A 14 -1.37 6.00 -3.79
N THR A 15 -0.55 7.03 -3.65
CA THR A 15 0.90 6.88 -3.71
C THR A 15 1.43 6.09 -2.51
N ALA A 16 2.66 5.59 -2.62
CA ALA A 16 3.31 4.90 -1.50
C ALA A 16 3.48 5.79 -0.24
N GLU A 17 3.51 7.11 -0.40
CA GLU A 17 3.65 8.05 0.71
C GLU A 17 2.32 8.27 1.43
N GLU A 18 1.25 8.53 0.67
CA GLU A 18 -0.11 8.64 1.21
C GLU A 18 -0.53 7.33 1.89
N ALA A 19 -0.31 6.20 1.23
CA ALA A 19 -0.64 4.89 1.79
C ALA A 19 0.13 4.59 3.07
N ALA A 20 1.39 5.02 3.15
CA ALA A 20 2.21 4.84 4.35
C ALA A 20 1.70 5.66 5.52
N THR A 21 1.32 6.93 5.29
CA THR A 21 0.70 7.79 6.30
C THR A 21 -0.62 7.19 6.80
N ILE A 22 -1.47 6.69 5.88
CA ILE A 22 -2.77 6.10 6.24
C ILE A 22 -2.61 4.78 7.01
N CYS A 23 -1.73 3.89 6.58
CA CYS A 23 -1.53 2.58 7.20
C CYS A 23 -0.56 2.60 8.39
N GLY A 24 0.05 3.74 8.72
CA GLY A 24 1.00 3.86 9.83
C GLY A 24 2.31 3.10 9.63
N VAL A 25 2.79 3.00 8.39
CA VAL A 25 4.05 2.33 8.03
C VAL A 25 5.01 3.32 7.38
N ARG A 26 6.25 2.89 7.08
CA ARG A 26 7.17 3.72 6.29
C ARG A 26 6.92 3.54 4.80
N SER A 27 7.04 4.61 4.00
CA SER A 27 6.87 4.55 2.53
C SER A 27 7.84 3.59 1.84
N VAL A 28 9.04 3.41 2.39
CA VAL A 28 10.00 2.39 1.94
C VAL A 28 9.47 0.97 2.09
N THR A 29 8.66 0.69 3.12
CA THR A 29 8.04 -0.62 3.36
C THR A 29 7.02 -0.93 2.27
N VAL A 30 6.19 0.05 1.90
CA VAL A 30 5.23 -0.10 0.78
C VAL A 30 5.96 -0.40 -0.53
N ARG A 31 7.06 0.32 -0.82
CA ARG A 31 7.91 0.05 -2.00
C ARG A 31 8.58 -1.33 -1.94
N GLN A 32 8.96 -1.81 -0.77
CA GLN A 32 9.50 -3.15 -0.58
C GLN A 32 8.44 -4.23 -0.85
N TRP A 33 7.21 -4.05 -0.39
CA TRP A 33 6.11 -4.96 -0.70
C TRP A 33 5.82 -5.04 -2.21
N ALA A 34 5.92 -3.92 -2.93
CA ALA A 34 5.75 -3.89 -4.38
C ALA A 34 6.91 -4.57 -5.14
N SER A 35 8.14 -4.47 -4.63
CA SER A 35 9.32 -5.02 -5.29
C SER A 35 9.63 -6.47 -4.91
N ARG A 36 9.61 -6.79 -3.62
CA ARG A 36 10.05 -8.07 -3.06
C ARG A 36 8.91 -8.95 -2.54
N GLY A 37 7.70 -8.40 -2.45
CA GLY A 37 6.56 -9.06 -1.83
C GLY A 37 6.57 -9.02 -0.30
N TYR A 38 5.40 -9.26 0.27
CA TYR A 38 5.13 -9.38 1.71
C TYR A 38 4.66 -10.80 2.03
N GLY A 39 4.64 -11.18 3.31
CA GLY A 39 4.24 -12.52 3.73
C GLY A 39 5.41 -13.50 3.97
N PRO A 40 5.13 -14.78 4.24
CA PRO A 40 6.14 -15.80 4.52
C PRO A 40 7.11 -15.98 3.36
N ALA A 41 8.38 -16.29 3.65
CA ALA A 41 9.41 -16.46 2.61
C ALA A 41 9.04 -17.46 1.51
N LYS A 42 8.30 -18.52 1.86
CA LYS A 42 7.85 -19.57 0.92
C LYS A 42 6.66 -19.15 0.05
N CYS A 43 5.85 -18.17 0.49
CA CYS A 43 4.59 -17.80 -0.14
C CYS A 43 4.41 -16.28 -0.12
N LYS A 44 5.35 -15.53 -0.69
CA LYS A 44 5.25 -14.06 -0.72
C LYS A 44 4.18 -13.60 -1.71
N THR A 45 3.38 -12.64 -1.29
CA THR A 45 2.41 -11.94 -2.14
C THR A 45 3.01 -10.59 -2.55
N ARG A 46 2.99 -10.26 -3.84
CA ARG A 46 3.46 -8.95 -4.32
C ARG A 46 2.34 -7.92 -4.24
N LEU A 47 2.64 -6.73 -3.75
CA LEU A 47 1.70 -5.61 -3.78
C LEU A 47 1.54 -5.13 -5.25
N PRO A 48 0.33 -5.21 -5.84
CA PRO A 48 0.12 -4.82 -7.22
C PRO A 48 0.20 -3.30 -7.39
N GLN A 49 0.87 -2.86 -8.45
CA GLN A 49 0.82 -1.47 -8.90
C GLN A 49 -0.41 -1.32 -9.81
N CYS A 50 -1.25 -0.32 -9.54
CA CYS A 50 -2.49 -0.10 -10.28
C CYS A 50 -2.38 1.04 -11.30
N GLY A 51 -1.29 1.81 -11.27
CA GLY A 51 -1.07 2.88 -12.22
C GLY A 51 0.14 3.74 -11.87
N ILE A 52 0.19 4.89 -12.54
CA ILE A 52 1.18 5.94 -12.35
C ILE A 52 0.40 7.27 -12.37
N ASP A 53 0.76 8.22 -11.51
CA ASP A 53 0.18 9.56 -11.52
C ASP A 53 0.87 10.50 -12.54
N ASP A 54 0.38 11.73 -12.67
CA ASP A 54 0.92 12.74 -13.58
C ASP A 54 2.39 13.11 -13.30
N ARG A 55 2.91 12.76 -12.12
CA ARG A 55 4.30 13.02 -11.69
C ARG A 55 5.19 11.79 -11.84
N GLY A 56 4.70 10.70 -12.45
CA GLY A 56 5.46 9.47 -12.62
C GLY A 56 5.53 8.59 -11.35
N ARG A 57 4.78 8.90 -10.29
CA ARG A 57 4.75 8.15 -9.05
C ARG A 57 3.81 6.95 -9.17
N LYS A 58 4.25 5.80 -8.65
CA LYS A 58 3.45 4.57 -8.66
C LYS A 58 2.25 4.69 -7.72
N LEU A 59 1.10 4.24 -8.21
CA LEU A 59 -0.16 4.20 -7.48
C LEU A 59 -0.52 2.76 -7.07
N TYR A 60 -1.11 2.64 -5.89
CA TYR A 60 -1.49 1.40 -5.23
C TYR A 60 -2.91 1.53 -4.71
N ARG A 61 -3.68 0.44 -4.71
CA ARG A 61 -4.96 0.41 -3.99
C ARG A 61 -4.71 0.44 -2.49
N LEU A 62 -5.43 1.32 -1.79
CA LEU A 62 -5.33 1.43 -0.33
C LEU A 62 -5.65 0.08 0.36
N LEU A 63 -6.65 -0.65 -0.15
CA LEU A 63 -7.03 -1.98 0.36
C LEU A 63 -5.86 -2.97 0.33
N ASP A 64 -5.11 -3.00 -0.77
CA ASP A 64 -4.01 -3.95 -0.93
C ASP A 64 -2.83 -3.59 -0.04
N VAL A 65 -2.59 -2.30 0.18
CA VAL A 65 -1.58 -1.83 1.16
C VAL A 65 -2.00 -2.21 2.57
N ALA A 66 -3.26 -2.05 2.94
CA ALA A 66 -3.78 -2.45 4.25
C ALA A 66 -3.67 -3.97 4.48
N LYS A 67 -3.95 -4.80 3.46
CA LYS A 67 -3.73 -6.25 3.53
C LYS A 67 -2.26 -6.59 3.74
N ALA A 68 -1.36 -5.90 3.03
CA ALA A 68 0.09 -6.11 3.15
C ALA A 68 0.61 -5.74 4.53
N GLU A 69 0.10 -4.64 5.10
CA GLU A 69 0.38 -4.20 6.47
C GLU A 69 -0.06 -5.27 7.47
N HIS A 70 -1.33 -5.71 7.38
CA HIS A 70 -1.89 -6.70 8.29
C HIS A 70 -1.10 -8.01 8.26
N ALA A 71 -0.78 -8.52 7.07
CA ALA A 71 0.00 -9.75 6.91
C ALA A 71 1.41 -9.60 7.51
N THR A 72 2.06 -8.46 7.29
CA THR A 72 3.39 -8.17 7.85
C THR A 72 3.34 -8.09 9.38
N ARG A 73 2.34 -7.41 9.93
CA ARG A 73 2.12 -7.30 11.39
C ARG A 73 1.82 -8.66 12.02
N ALA A 74 0.99 -9.49 11.39
CA ALA A 74 0.67 -10.82 11.86
C ALA A 74 1.92 -11.72 11.94
N LEU A 75 2.83 -11.62 10.96
CA LEU A 75 4.09 -12.35 10.98
C LEU A 75 5.07 -11.83 12.02
N ALA A 76 5.14 -10.52 12.24
CA ALA A 76 6.03 -9.94 13.25
C ALA A 76 5.62 -10.27 14.69
N ARG A 77 4.35 -10.68 14.90
CA ARG A 77 3.81 -11.12 16.19
C ARG A 77 4.00 -12.61 16.46
N ARG A 78 4.46 -13.37 15.46
CA ARG A 78 4.68 -14.81 15.53
C ARG A 78 6.13 -15.12 15.89
#